data_AF-A0A0R3WX01-F1
#
_entry.id   AF-A0A0R3WX01-F1
#
_cell.length_a   1.000
_cell.length_b   1.000
_cell.length_c   1.000
_cell.angle_alpha   90.00
_cell.angle_beta   90.00
_cell.angle_gamma   90.00
#
_symmetry.space_group_name_H-M   'P 1'
#
loop_
_entity.id
_entity.type
_entity.pdbx_description
1 polymer ?
#
loop_
_entity_poly.entity_id
_entity_poly.type
_entity_poly.pdbx_seq_one_letter_code
_entity_poly.pdbx_strand_id
1 'polypeptide(L)'
;MTNTTTKVLNFGSYNYLGFAEPSGPCVEADVKSIEKYGLGVASSRLEVGTLAIHAELEKLVAEFVGQEAAIVFGMGFATNALNMPRIFDKVRYLLF
;
A
#
# COMPACT_ATOMS: atom_id res chain seq x y z
N MET A 1 -6.72 -28.57 -18.88
CA MET A 1 -5.66 -27.54 -18.81
C MET A 1 -4.45 -28.09 -19.53
N THR A 2 -3.85 -27.37 -20.48
CA THR A 2 -2.93 -27.92 -21.50
C THR A 2 -1.54 -28.31 -20.97
N ASN A 3 -1.24 -28.12 -19.68
CA ASN A 3 0.07 -28.37 -19.06
C ASN A 3 1.26 -27.71 -19.80
N THR A 4 0.99 -26.64 -20.54
CA THR A 4 1.97 -25.87 -21.29
C THR A 4 2.15 -24.49 -20.67
N THR A 5 3.38 -23.99 -20.68
CA THR A 5 3.73 -22.63 -20.22
C THR A 5 4.43 -21.90 -21.37
N THR A 6 4.00 -20.66 -21.63
CA THR A 6 4.59 -19.82 -22.69
C THR A 6 5.04 -18.50 -22.08
N LYS A 7 6.28 -18.09 -22.37
CA LYS A 7 6.82 -16.80 -21.94
C LYS A 7 6.30 -15.68 -22.82
N VAL A 8 5.81 -14.60 -22.21
CA VAL A 8 5.23 -13.43 -22.91
C VAL A 8 5.76 -12.13 -22.31
N LEU A 9 5.62 -11.03 -23.06
CA LEU A 9 5.85 -9.67 -22.56
C LEU A 9 4.55 -9.10 -21.97
N ASN A 10 4.64 -8.44 -20.82
CA ASN A 10 3.49 -7.84 -20.15
C ASN A 10 3.47 -6.31 -20.36
N PHE A 11 2.54 -5.83 -21.17
CA PHE A 11 2.28 -4.40 -21.40
C PHE A 11 1.01 -3.90 -20.68
N GLY A 12 0.37 -4.73 -19.87
CA GLY A 12 -0.91 -4.41 -19.20
C GLY A 12 -0.81 -4.24 -17.68
N SER A 13 0.40 -4.24 -17.12
CA SER A 13 0.61 -4.06 -15.67
C SER A 13 0.85 -2.61 -15.28
N TYR A 14 0.64 -2.30 -14.00
CA TYR A 14 1.01 -1.02 -13.40
C TYR A 14 2.42 -1.03 -12.77
N ASN A 15 3.29 -1.96 -13.16
CA ASN A 15 4.66 -2.08 -12.65
C ASN A 15 5.60 -1.10 -13.37
N TYR A 16 5.33 0.21 -13.28
CA TYR A 16 6.03 1.24 -14.07
C TYR A 16 7.53 1.33 -13.79
N LEU A 17 7.94 1.08 -12.54
CA LEU A 17 9.33 1.19 -12.09
C LEU A 17 10.04 -0.17 -11.99
N GLY A 18 9.34 -1.29 -12.26
CA GLY A 18 9.95 -2.61 -12.15
C GLY A 18 10.23 -3.07 -10.71
N PHE A 19 9.46 -2.59 -9.72
CA PHE A 19 9.64 -3.00 -8.32
C PHE A 19 8.96 -4.33 -7.99
N ALA A 20 7.97 -4.75 -8.77
CA ALA A 20 7.25 -6.01 -8.58
C ALA A 20 7.91 -7.19 -9.31
N GLU A 21 9.22 -7.36 -9.13
CA GLU A 21 10.01 -8.44 -9.74
C GLU A 21 10.28 -9.57 -8.74
N PRO A 22 10.48 -10.83 -9.19
CA PRO A 22 10.70 -11.98 -8.29
C PRO A 22 12.06 -11.99 -7.61
N SER A 23 12.94 -11.05 -7.94
CA SER A 23 14.26 -10.89 -7.33
C SER A 23 14.67 -9.42 -7.31
N GLY A 24 15.61 -9.08 -6.42
CA GLY A 24 16.13 -7.73 -6.26
C GLY A 24 15.83 -7.13 -4.89
N PRO A 25 16.17 -5.84 -4.69
CA PRO A 25 16.19 -5.22 -3.38
C PRO A 25 14.81 -5.15 -2.72
N CYS A 26 13.72 -5.05 -3.50
CA CYS A 26 12.35 -5.04 -2.98
C CYS A 26 12.01 -6.38 -2.29
N VAL A 27 12.25 -7.49 -2.98
CA VAL A 27 11.99 -8.83 -2.43
C VAL A 27 12.84 -9.11 -1.19
N GLU A 28 14.10 -8.69 -1.20
CA GLU A 28 14.98 -8.83 -0.02
C GLU A 28 14.49 -8.02 1.18
N ALA A 29 13.97 -6.80 0.95
CA ALA A 29 13.39 -5.97 1.99
C ALA A 29 12.06 -6.54 2.52
N ASP A 30 11.23 -7.11 1.63
CA ASP A 30 9.97 -7.75 1.98
C ASP A 30 10.21 -8.97 2.87
N VAL A 31 11.16 -9.85 2.51
CA VAL A 31 11.51 -11.03 3.31
C VAL A 31 11.96 -10.61 4.72
N LYS A 32 12.87 -9.63 4.83
CA LYS A 32 13.34 -9.13 6.13
C LYS A 32 12.20 -8.53 6.97
N SER A 33 11.26 -7.86 6.31
CA SER A 33 10.09 -7.27 6.98
C SER A 33 9.16 -8.35 7.51
N ILE A 34 8.92 -9.41 6.72
CA ILE A 34 8.11 -10.57 7.14
C ILE A 34 8.78 -11.31 8.29
N GLU A 35 10.10 -11.52 8.26
CA GLU A 35 10.84 -12.15 9.35
C GLU A 35 10.75 -11.34 10.66
N LYS A 36 10.78 -10.01 10.57
CA LYS A 36 10.72 -9.11 11.73
C LYS A 36 9.32 -8.90 12.29
N TYR A 37 8.33 -8.72 11.43
CA TYR A 37 6.97 -8.27 11.80
C TYR A 37 5.89 -9.34 11.62
N GLY A 38 6.22 -10.47 11.02
CA GLY A 38 5.27 -11.52 10.64
C GLY A 38 4.48 -11.18 9.37
N LEU A 39 3.55 -12.06 9.01
CA LEU A 39 2.70 -11.92 7.82
C LEU A 39 1.55 -10.90 7.99
N GLY A 40 1.17 -10.60 9.23
CA GLY A 40 0.08 -9.68 9.54
C GLY A 40 -0.27 -9.65 11.02
N VAL A 41 -0.95 -8.58 11.45
CA VAL A 41 -1.25 -8.31 12.87
C VAL A 41 -2.62 -8.82 13.31
N ALA A 42 -3.52 -9.11 12.36
CA ALA A 42 -4.89 -9.55 12.62
C ALA A 42 -5.69 -8.64 13.58
N SER A 43 -5.38 -7.34 13.63
CA SER A 43 -6.07 -6.33 14.42
C SER A 43 -6.13 -4.99 13.67
N SER A 44 -7.03 -4.12 14.09
CA SER A 44 -7.19 -2.79 13.49
C SER A 44 -6.11 -1.81 13.98
N ARG A 45 -5.87 -0.74 13.22
CA ARG A 45 -4.94 0.34 13.60
C ARG A 45 -5.29 1.04 14.92
N LEU A 46 -6.56 1.01 15.32
CA LEU A 46 -7.05 1.64 16.56
C LEU A 46 -6.81 0.78 17.81
N GLU A 47 -6.58 -0.51 17.64
CA GLU A 47 -6.32 -1.43 18.75
C GLU A 47 -4.83 -1.76 18.80
N VAL A 48 -4.45 -3.01 18.49
CA VAL A 48 -3.05 -3.48 18.54
C VAL A 48 -2.43 -3.64 17.16
N GLY A 49 -3.12 -3.18 16.10
CA GLY A 49 -2.70 -3.32 14.70
C GLY A 49 -1.55 -2.40 14.25
N THR A 50 -1.14 -1.42 15.06
CA THR A 50 -0.12 -0.45 14.65
C THR A 50 1.28 -0.92 15.05
N LEU A 51 2.01 -1.46 14.07
CA LEU A 51 3.45 -1.76 14.17
C LEU A 51 4.33 -0.56 13.79
N ALA A 52 5.59 -0.57 14.24
CA ALA A 52 6.60 0.46 13.93
C ALA A 52 6.76 0.73 12.42
N ILE A 53 6.73 -0.32 11.58
CA ILE A 53 6.84 -0.18 10.11
C ILE A 53 5.72 0.65 9.49
N HIS A 54 4.53 0.70 10.09
CA HIS A 54 3.45 1.56 9.60
C HIS A 54 3.78 3.04 9.83
N ALA A 55 4.31 3.39 11.01
CA ALA A 55 4.71 4.76 11.31
C ALA A 55 5.91 5.21 10.46
N GLU A 56 6.86 4.31 10.23
CA GLU A 56 7.99 4.54 9.31
C GLU A 56 7.51 4.81 7.88
N LEU A 57 6.56 4.00 7.37
CA LEU A 57 5.97 4.18 6.05
C LEU A 57 5.18 5.49 5.95
N GLU A 58 4.34 5.80 6.94
CA GLU A 58 3.56 7.04 6.98
C GLU A 58 4.47 8.27 6.96
N LYS A 59 5.56 8.25 7.73
CA LYS A 59 6.57 9.32 7.70
C LYS A 59 7.25 9.43 6.33
N LEU A 60 7.71 8.31 5.77
CA LEU A 60 8.38 8.29 4.46
C LEU A 60 7.48 8.82 3.35
N VAL A 61 6.20 8.43 3.35
CA VAL A 61 5.22 8.90 2.36
C VAL A 61 4.98 10.39 2.52
N ALA A 62 4.79 10.89 3.75
CA ALA A 62 4.61 12.32 4.02
C ALA A 62 5.80 13.15 3.51
N GLU A 63 7.04 12.69 3.75
CA GLU A 63 8.26 13.32 3.25
C GLU A 63 8.35 13.28 1.72
N PHE A 64 8.05 12.14 1.10
CA PHE A 64 8.09 11.97 -0.35
C PHE A 64 7.11 12.88 -1.10
N VAL A 65 5.90 13.04 -0.57
CA VAL A 65 4.84 13.88 -1.18
C VAL A 65 4.84 15.33 -0.69
N GLY A 66 5.72 15.69 0.25
CA GLY A 66 5.85 17.03 0.78
C GLY A 66 4.64 17.50 1.60
N GLN A 67 4.06 16.62 2.43
CA GLN A 67 2.93 16.92 3.31
C GLN A 67 3.30 16.76 4.78
N GLU A 68 2.52 17.38 5.67
CA GLU A 68 2.79 17.36 7.12
C GLU A 68 2.64 15.97 7.74
N ALA A 69 1.71 15.17 7.22
CA ALA A 69 1.42 13.83 7.70
C ALA A 69 0.80 12.97 6.59
N ALA A 70 0.90 11.65 6.73
CA ALA A 70 0.22 10.68 5.90
C ALA A 70 -0.39 9.57 6.77
N ILE A 71 -1.40 8.88 6.21
CA ILE A 71 -2.03 7.72 6.82
C ILE A 71 -2.14 6.61 5.77
N VAL A 72 -1.75 5.38 6.15
CA VAL A 72 -1.71 4.24 5.23
C VAL A 72 -2.95 3.36 5.39
N PHE A 73 -3.50 2.93 4.25
CA PHE A 73 -4.60 1.98 4.14
C PHE A 73 -4.19 0.79 3.26
N GLY A 74 -4.85 -0.37 3.46
CA GLY A 74 -4.51 -1.61 2.76
C GLY A 74 -4.79 -1.62 1.25
N MET A 75 -5.57 -0.67 0.73
CA MET A 75 -5.82 -0.55 -0.71
C MET A 75 -6.26 0.88 -1.09
N GLY A 76 -5.88 1.34 -2.29
CA GLY A 76 -6.21 2.69 -2.77
C GLY A 76 -7.71 2.99 -2.86
N PHE A 77 -8.53 1.99 -3.19
CA PHE A 77 -9.99 2.14 -3.19
C PHE A 77 -10.53 2.48 -1.79
N ALA A 78 -10.05 1.78 -0.75
CA ALA A 78 -10.47 2.00 0.63
C ALA A 78 -10.06 3.40 1.12
N THR A 79 -8.87 3.88 0.72
CA THR A 79 -8.43 5.25 1.00
C THR A 79 -9.46 6.27 0.52
N ASN A 80 -9.96 6.15 -0.70
CA ASN A 80 -10.91 7.12 -1.25
C ASN A 80 -12.32 6.92 -0.68
N ALA A 81 -12.83 5.68 -0.73
CA ALA A 81 -14.21 5.38 -0.38
C ALA A 81 -14.53 5.63 1.10
N LEU A 82 -13.56 5.41 2.00
CA LEU A 82 -13.79 5.57 3.44
C LEU A 82 -13.53 7.01 3.92
N ASN A 83 -12.58 7.72 3.34
CA ASN A 83 -12.21 9.06 3.81
C ASN A 83 -13.00 10.18 3.15
N MET A 84 -13.33 10.06 1.86
CA MET A 84 -14.04 11.13 1.15
C MET A 84 -15.38 11.51 1.84
N PRO A 85 -16.24 10.56 2.26
CA PRO A 85 -17.47 10.90 2.99
C PRO A 85 -17.25 11.48 4.40
N ARG A 86 -16.03 11.35 4.95
CA ARG A 86 -15.68 11.89 6.28
C ARG A 86 -15.18 13.33 6.20
N ILE A 87 -14.55 13.69 5.08
CA ILE A 87 -14.04 15.04 4.82
C ILE A 87 -15.15 15.94 4.25
N PHE A 88 -16.00 15.40 3.38
CA PHE A 88 -17.12 16.11 2.77
C PHE A 88 -18.44 15.74 3.46
N ASP A 89 -19.08 16.71 4.14
CA ASP A 89 -20.44 16.58 4.69
C ASP A 89 -21.49 17.17 3.72
N LYS A 90 -22.78 17.04 4.05
CA LYS A 90 -23.94 17.50 3.22
C LYS A 90 -23.87 18.97 2.75
N VAL A 91 -23.02 19.81 3.36
CA VAL A 91 -22.89 21.24 3.06
C VAL A 91 -21.71 21.52 2.12
N ARG A 92 -20.80 20.55 1.92
CA ARG A 92 -19.62 20.70 1.06
C ARG A 92 -19.80 19.94 -0.25
N TYR A 93 -20.02 20.69 -1.33
CA TYR A 93 -20.15 20.13 -2.68
C TYR A 93 -18.81 19.58 -3.17
N LEU A 94 -18.85 18.36 -3.70
CA LEU A 94 -17.75 17.78 -4.46
C LEU A 94 -17.95 18.12 -5.94
N LEU A 95 -17.00 18.83 -6.54
CA LEU A 95 -16.97 19.11 -7.97
C LEU A 95 -16.05 18.08 -8.63
N PHE A 96 -16.54 17.44 -9.69
CA PHE A 96 -15.79 16.52 -10.55
C PHE A 96 -15.28 17.25 -11.79
#